data_AF-A0A820J6T7-F1
#
_entry.id   AF-A0A820J6T7-F1
#
_cell.length_a   1.000
_cell.length_b   1.000
_cell.length_c   1.000
_cell.angle_alpha   90.00
_cell.angle_beta   90.00
_cell.angle_gamma   90.00
#
_symmetry.space_group_name_H-M   'P 1'
#
loop_
_entity.id
_entity.type
_entity.pdbx_description
1 polymer ?
#
loop_
_entity_poly.entity_id
_entity_poly.type
_entity_poly.pdbx_seq_one_letter_code
_entity_poly.pdbx_strand_id
1 'polypeptide(L)'
;MHSIFRIDQIKQIEHDNDPERFDLTERIPKENLRIDRMTSSSDEGEKAHFYHYFDVIKDGQGDYEMAIYFYEKSLEINREILSPNHHYLSSSYNGIGWAYNAKTGDFSKIFSSHEKALEIFQKNSFFK
;
A
#
# COMPACT_ATOMS: atom_id res chain seq x y z
N MET A 1 19.57 -31.45 -15.30
CA MET A 1 18.64 -30.34 -15.60
C MET A 1 17.20 -30.54 -15.10
N HIS A 2 16.83 -31.64 -14.44
CA HIS A 2 15.46 -31.87 -13.98
C HIS A 2 15.14 -31.41 -12.54
N SER A 3 16.13 -31.06 -11.71
CA SER A 3 15.86 -30.73 -10.29
C SER A 3 15.52 -29.26 -10.03
N ILE A 4 15.96 -28.32 -10.88
CA ILE A 4 15.69 -26.87 -10.70
C ILE A 4 14.21 -26.57 -10.97
N PHE A 5 13.67 -27.09 -12.07
CA PHE A 5 12.25 -26.91 -12.46
C PHE A 5 11.26 -27.41 -11.38
N ARG A 6 11.65 -28.44 -10.64
CA ARG A 6 10.82 -29.04 -9.59
C ARG A 6 10.81 -28.19 -8.31
N ILE A 7 11.93 -27.55 -7.98
CA ILE A 7 12.04 -26.65 -6.82
C ILE A 7 11.26 -25.36 -7.09
N ASP A 8 11.33 -24.82 -8.31
CA ASP A 8 10.55 -23.63 -8.68
C ASP A 8 9.04 -23.90 -8.66
N GLN A 9 8.60 -25.08 -9.13
CA GLN A 9 7.19 -25.48 -9.00
C GLN A 9 6.76 -25.70 -7.55
N ILE A 10 7.59 -26.29 -6.69
CA ILE A 10 7.27 -26.47 -5.27
C ILE A 10 7.19 -25.11 -4.56
N LYS A 11 8.11 -24.19 -4.82
CA LYS A 11 8.05 -22.81 -4.29
C LYS A 11 6.81 -22.06 -4.78
N GLN A 12 6.43 -22.23 -6.04
CA GLN A 12 5.21 -21.66 -6.60
C GLN A 12 3.96 -22.21 -5.88
N ILE A 13 3.91 -23.53 -5.65
CA ILE A 13 2.80 -24.21 -4.96
C ILE A 13 2.73 -23.82 -3.46
N GLU A 14 3.87 -23.66 -2.79
CA GLU A 14 3.93 -23.18 -1.41
C GLU A 14 3.51 -21.70 -1.29
N HIS A 15 3.87 -20.87 -2.27
CA HIS A 15 3.46 -19.47 -2.38
C HIS A 15 1.98 -19.29 -2.81
N ASP A 16 1.40 -20.27 -3.50
CA ASP A 16 -0.02 -20.30 -3.87
C ASP A 16 -0.92 -20.87 -2.75
N ASN A 17 -0.36 -21.55 -1.74
CA ASN A 17 -1.06 -22.08 -0.56
C ASN A 17 -0.98 -21.17 0.68
N ASP A 18 -0.52 -19.93 0.52
CA ASP A 18 -0.58 -18.92 1.57
C ASP A 18 -2.05 -18.55 1.84
N PRO A 19 -2.63 -18.90 3.01
CA PRO A 19 -4.03 -18.63 3.32
C PRO A 19 -4.34 -17.14 3.29
N GLU A 20 -3.38 -16.28 3.64
CA GLU A 20 -3.53 -14.83 3.61
C GLU A 20 -3.59 -14.30 2.18
N ARG A 21 -2.80 -14.88 1.26
CA ARG A 21 -2.84 -14.50 -0.15
C ARG A 21 -4.15 -14.91 -0.81
N PHE A 22 -4.67 -16.09 -0.50
CA PHE A 22 -5.99 -16.54 -0.95
C PHE A 22 -7.08 -15.59 -0.44
N ASP A 23 -7.03 -15.23 0.85
CA ASP A 23 -7.97 -14.30 1.47
C ASP A 23 -7.92 -12.89 0.85
N LEU A 24 -6.71 -12.37 0.55
CA LEU A 24 -6.54 -11.06 -0.11
C LEU A 24 -7.15 -11.00 -1.51
N THR A 25 -7.05 -12.08 -2.29
CA THR A 25 -7.62 -12.12 -3.65
C THR A 25 -9.13 -11.98 -3.68
N GLU A 26 -9.83 -12.34 -2.59
CA GLU A 26 -11.28 -12.17 -2.46
C GLU A 26 -11.64 -10.86 -1.73
N ARG A 27 -10.86 -10.48 -0.71
CA ARG A 27 -11.12 -9.29 0.12
C ARG A 27 -10.88 -7.98 -0.61
N ILE A 28 -9.78 -7.87 -1.36
CA ILE A 28 -9.43 -6.63 -2.07
C ILE A 28 -10.53 -6.22 -3.06
N PRO A 29 -11.01 -7.10 -3.98
CA PRO A 29 -12.09 -6.72 -4.89
C PRO A 29 -13.37 -6.29 -4.17
N LYS A 30 -13.70 -6.96 -3.05
CA LYS A 30 -14.90 -6.64 -2.26
C LYS A 30 -14.82 -5.25 -1.62
N GLU A 31 -13.70 -4.90 -1.01
CA GLU A 31 -13.51 -3.58 -0.41
C GLU A 31 -13.37 -2.50 -1.48
N ASN A 32 -12.70 -2.77 -2.61
CA ASN A 32 -12.66 -1.83 -3.73
C ASN A 32 -14.05 -1.54 -4.29
N LEU A 33 -14.88 -2.57 -4.51
CA LEU A 33 -16.27 -2.38 -4.93
C LEU A 33 -17.07 -1.57 -3.92
N ARG A 34 -16.76 -1.71 -2.62
CA ARG A 34 -17.40 -0.91 -1.56
C ARG A 34 -16.97 0.56 -1.65
N ILE A 35 -15.67 0.83 -1.82
CA ILE A 35 -15.14 2.18 -2.01
C ILE A 35 -15.72 2.79 -3.29
N ASP A 36 -15.68 2.09 -4.42
CA ASP A 36 -16.22 2.56 -5.70
C ASP A 36 -17.71 2.92 -5.61
N ARG A 37 -18.51 2.16 -4.85
CA ARG A 37 -19.91 2.50 -4.58
C ARG A 37 -20.04 3.78 -3.75
N MET A 38 -19.21 3.95 -2.73
CA MET A 38 -19.18 5.14 -1.87
C MET A 38 -18.70 6.39 -2.63
N THR A 39 -17.81 6.22 -3.60
CA THR A 39 -17.17 7.30 -4.36
C THR A 39 -17.72 7.43 -5.79
N SER A 40 -18.91 6.90 -6.06
CA SER A 40 -19.45 6.81 -7.43
C SER A 40 -19.73 8.16 -8.09
N SER A 41 -19.89 9.22 -7.29
CA SER A 41 -20.03 10.61 -7.74
C SER A 41 -18.85 11.50 -7.34
N SER A 42 -17.80 10.92 -6.76
CA SER A 42 -16.64 11.64 -6.23
C SER A 42 -15.58 11.84 -7.32
N ASP A 43 -14.79 12.90 -7.17
CA ASP A 43 -13.58 13.06 -7.97
C ASP A 43 -12.43 12.15 -7.49
N GLU A 44 -11.34 12.08 -8.25
CA GLU A 44 -10.18 11.25 -7.91
C GLU A 44 -9.52 11.66 -6.58
N GLY A 45 -9.57 12.94 -6.21
CA GLY A 45 -9.04 13.40 -4.93
C GLY A 45 -9.85 12.90 -3.75
N GLU A 46 -11.17 13.07 -3.81
CA GLU A 46 -12.09 12.50 -2.84
C GLU A 46 -11.93 10.98 -2.76
N LYS A 47 -11.80 10.29 -3.89
CA LYS A 47 -11.55 8.84 -3.93
C LYS A 47 -10.24 8.45 -3.24
N ALA A 48 -9.17 9.22 -3.43
CA ALA A 48 -7.90 9.01 -2.73
C ALA A 48 -8.05 9.18 -1.20
N HIS A 49 -8.88 10.12 -0.74
CA HIS A 49 -9.19 10.26 0.69
C HIS A 49 -9.92 9.05 1.27
N PHE A 50 -10.81 8.41 0.51
CA PHE A 50 -11.43 7.15 0.94
C PHE A 50 -10.40 6.04 1.05
N TYR A 51 -9.54 5.84 0.05
CA TYR A 51 -8.46 4.86 0.16
C TYR A 51 -7.55 5.14 1.37
N HIS A 52 -7.23 6.41 1.61
CA HIS A 52 -6.47 6.81 2.79
C HIS A 52 -7.19 6.45 4.10
N TYR A 53 -8.49 6.73 4.20
CA TYR A 53 -9.23 6.37 5.40
C TYR A 53 -9.24 4.85 5.67
N PHE A 54 -9.32 4.05 4.61
CA PHE A 54 -9.27 2.59 4.73
C PHE A 54 -7.89 2.07 5.12
N ASP A 55 -6.80 2.68 4.64
CA ASP A 55 -5.44 2.29 5.04
C ASP A 55 -5.23 2.47 6.55
N VAL A 56 -5.63 3.60 7.13
CA VAL A 56 -5.54 3.90 8.56
C VAL A 56 -6.36 2.93 9.39
N ILE A 57 -7.57 2.60 8.93
CA ILE A 57 -8.42 1.62 9.63
C ILE A 57 -7.76 0.25 9.64
N LYS A 58 -7.20 -0.20 8.52
CA LYS A 58 -6.60 -1.53 8.40
C LYS A 58 -5.31 -1.63 9.21
N ASP A 59 -4.49 -0.58 9.19
CA ASP A 59 -3.31 -0.46 10.03
C ASP A 59 -3.68 -0.55 11.52
N GLY A 60 -4.70 0.19 11.96
CA GLY A 60 -5.21 0.13 13.33
C GLY A 60 -5.85 -1.22 13.72
N GLN A 61 -6.28 -2.02 12.74
CA GLN A 61 -6.77 -3.39 12.96
C GLN A 61 -5.64 -4.43 13.00
N GLY A 62 -4.40 -4.03 12.74
CA GLY A 62 -3.26 -4.95 12.58
C GLY A 62 -3.26 -5.69 11.25
N ASP A 63 -4.09 -5.26 10.30
CA ASP A 63 -4.24 -5.85 8.98
C ASP A 63 -3.31 -5.13 7.99
N TYR A 64 -2.02 -5.36 8.18
CA TYR A 64 -0.97 -4.60 7.51
C TYR A 64 -0.89 -4.90 6.01
N GLU A 65 -1.28 -6.10 5.58
CA GLU A 65 -1.44 -6.50 4.19
C GLU A 65 -2.38 -5.58 3.43
N MET A 66 -3.60 -5.37 3.97
CA MET A 66 -4.58 -4.49 3.36
C MET A 66 -4.26 -3.03 3.57
N ALA A 67 -3.63 -2.67 4.69
CA ALA A 67 -3.13 -1.33 4.89
C ALA A 67 -2.15 -0.95 3.78
N ILE A 68 -1.14 -1.79 3.50
CA ILE A 68 -0.17 -1.59 2.41
C ILE A 68 -0.89 -1.41 1.08
N TYR A 69 -1.84 -2.28 0.75
CA TYR A 69 -2.60 -2.19 -0.49
C TYR A 69 -3.31 -0.83 -0.64
N PHE A 70 -4.02 -0.38 0.39
CA PHE A 70 -4.76 0.88 0.34
C PHE A 70 -3.84 2.11 0.37
N TYR A 71 -2.74 2.07 1.12
CA TYR A 71 -1.72 3.11 1.06
C TYR A 71 -1.14 3.23 -0.35
N GLU A 72 -0.81 2.12 -1.01
CA GLU A 72 -0.27 2.11 -2.37
C GLU A 72 -1.30 2.66 -3.38
N LYS A 73 -2.59 2.32 -3.24
CA LYS A 73 -3.66 2.85 -4.08
C LYS A 73 -3.91 4.35 -3.88
N SER A 74 -3.97 4.81 -2.63
CA SER A 74 -4.07 6.23 -2.31
C SER A 74 -2.88 7.01 -2.87
N LEU A 75 -1.66 6.47 -2.72
CA LEU A 75 -0.44 7.07 -3.24
C LEU A 75 -0.45 7.15 -4.77
N GLU A 76 -0.89 6.11 -5.47
CA GLU A 76 -1.01 6.10 -6.94
C GLU A 76 -1.86 7.27 -7.43
N ILE A 77 -3.08 7.41 -6.90
CA ILE A 77 -4.01 8.48 -7.30
C ILE A 77 -3.44 9.86 -6.91
N ASN A 78 -2.93 10.00 -5.68
CA ASN A 78 -2.36 11.25 -5.20
C ASN A 78 -1.16 11.71 -6.03
N ARG A 79 -0.37 10.79 -6.62
CA ARG A 79 0.74 11.15 -7.51
C ARG A 79 0.29 11.73 -8.84
N GLU A 80 -0.92 11.39 -9.29
CA GLU A 80 -1.47 11.91 -10.55
C GLU A 80 -2.09 13.29 -10.38
N ILE A 81 -2.72 13.54 -9.23
CA ILE A 81 -3.51 14.77 -9.01
C ILE A 81 -2.77 15.84 -8.19
N LEU A 82 -1.79 15.47 -7.38
CA LEU A 82 -1.07 16.40 -6.48
C LEU A 82 0.31 16.77 -7.02
N SER A 83 0.84 17.88 -6.51
CA SER A 83 2.23 18.24 -6.79
C SER A 83 3.20 17.18 -6.21
N PRO A 84 4.35 16.92 -6.86
CA PRO A 84 5.30 15.88 -6.41
C PRO A 84 5.84 16.07 -4.98
N ASN A 85 5.73 17.27 -4.41
CA ASN A 85 6.17 17.60 -3.06
C ASN A 85 5.00 17.76 -2.07
N HIS A 86 3.81 17.27 -2.43
CA HIS A 86 2.63 17.38 -1.56
C HIS A 86 2.78 16.49 -0.32
N HIS A 87 2.42 17.01 0.85
CA HIS A 87 2.62 16.33 2.13
C HIS A 87 1.89 14.98 2.24
N TYR A 88 0.72 14.81 1.61
CA TYR A 88 0.03 13.51 1.54
C TYR A 88 0.85 12.39 0.89
N LEU A 89 1.73 12.71 -0.07
CA LEU A 89 2.63 11.71 -0.64
C LEU A 89 3.63 11.23 0.41
N SER A 90 4.19 12.16 1.21
CA SER A 90 5.08 11.83 2.32
C SER A 90 4.38 10.98 3.38
N SER A 91 3.16 11.36 3.77
CA SER A 91 2.35 10.59 4.73
C SER A 91 2.06 9.17 4.25
N SER A 92 1.70 9.00 2.97
CA SER A 92 1.43 7.67 2.39
C SER A 92 2.66 6.79 2.40
N TYR A 93 3.82 7.31 2.00
CA TYR A 93 5.08 6.57 2.07
C TYR A 93 5.45 6.18 3.51
N ASN A 94 5.23 7.07 4.48
CA ASN A 94 5.49 6.78 5.88
C ASN A 94 4.59 5.64 6.41
N GLY A 95 3.30 5.67 6.06
CA GLY A 95 2.33 4.61 6.40
C GLY A 95 2.72 3.25 5.81
N ILE A 96 3.17 3.22 4.55
CA ILE A 96 3.70 2.00 3.92
C ILE A 96 4.90 1.45 4.71
N GLY A 97 5.83 2.33 5.12
CA GLY A 97 7.00 1.95 5.91
C GLY A 97 6.62 1.31 7.24
N TRP A 98 5.67 1.90 7.97
CA TRP A 98 5.16 1.35 9.23
C TRP A 98 4.45 0.02 9.05
N ALA A 99 3.57 -0.09 8.04
CA ALA A 99 2.86 -1.33 7.78
C ALA A 99 3.83 -2.46 7.39
N TYR A 100 4.87 -2.20 6.59
CA TYR A 100 5.92 -3.20 6.32
C TYR A 100 6.74 -3.56 7.55
N ASN A 101 7.02 -2.61 8.44
CA ASN A 101 7.69 -2.87 9.70
C ASN A 101 6.88 -3.84 10.57
N ALA A 102 5.58 -3.58 10.72
CA ALA A 102 4.70 -4.39 11.53
C ALA A 102 4.42 -5.77 10.92
N LYS A 103 4.31 -5.83 9.58
CA LYS A 103 4.04 -7.07 8.84
C LYS A 103 5.23 -8.04 8.83
N THR A 104 6.36 -7.60 8.29
CA THR A 104 7.49 -8.49 7.96
C THR A 104 8.81 -8.07 8.58
N GLY A 105 8.92 -6.81 9.02
CA GLY A 105 10.22 -6.24 9.41
C GLY A 105 11.20 -6.13 8.23
N ASP A 106 10.72 -6.11 6.99
CA ASP A 106 11.57 -5.98 5.80
C ASP A 106 12.23 -4.60 5.76
N PHE A 107 13.44 -4.53 6.32
CA PHE A 107 14.24 -3.32 6.41
C PHE A 107 14.47 -2.63 5.07
N SER A 108 14.49 -3.38 3.96
CA SER A 108 14.71 -2.78 2.63
C SER A 108 13.50 -1.93 2.23
N LYS A 109 12.30 -2.47 2.43
CA LYS A 109 11.04 -1.75 2.12
C LYS A 109 10.81 -0.60 3.10
N ILE A 110 11.04 -0.84 4.39
CA ILE A 110 10.91 0.18 5.44
C ILE A 110 11.83 1.37 5.15
N PHE A 111 13.11 1.10 4.88
CA PHE A 111 14.09 2.13 4.59
C PHE A 111 13.71 2.91 3.32
N SER A 112 13.39 2.22 2.23
CA SER A 112 13.03 2.88 0.97
C SER A 112 11.78 3.76 1.12
N SER A 113 10.78 3.30 1.86
CA SER A 113 9.56 4.07 2.13
C SER A 113 9.84 5.32 2.97
N HIS A 114 10.59 5.19 4.08
CA HIS A 114 10.92 6.35 4.91
C HIS A 114 11.86 7.33 4.21
N GLU A 115 12.77 6.85 3.37
CA GLU A 115 13.66 7.70 2.57
C GLU A 115 12.85 8.58 1.60
N LYS A 116 11.90 8.00 0.86
CA LYS A 116 10.99 8.76 -0.03
C LYS A 116 10.13 9.75 0.75
N ALA A 117 9.59 9.32 1.90
CA ALA A 117 8.81 10.20 2.76
C ALA A 117 9.63 11.42 3.21
N LEU A 118 10.89 11.19 3.61
CA LEU A 118 11.82 12.23 4.04
C LEU A 118 12.20 13.18 2.89
N GLU A 119 12.48 12.65 1.70
CA GLU A 119 12.80 13.46 0.52
C GLU A 119 11.69 14.45 0.20
N ILE A 120 10.43 13.98 0.19
CA ILE A 120 9.25 14.82 -0.05
C ILE A 120 9.07 15.84 1.07
N PHE A 121 9.19 15.40 2.33
CA PHE A 121 9.04 16.27 3.49
C PHE A 121 10.08 17.40 3.51
N GLN A 122 11.33 17.09 3.19
CA GLN A 122 12.41 18.05 3.07
C GLN A 122 12.12 19.04 1.95
N LYS A 123 11.82 18.55 0.74
CA LYS A 123 11.47 19.42 -0.39
C LYS A 123 10.29 20.33 -0.08
N ASN A 124 9.25 19.83 0.59
CA ASN A 124 8.12 20.64 1.03
C ASN A 124 8.53 21.73 2.03
N SER A 125 9.39 21.38 2.99
CA SER A 125 9.82 22.28 4.07
C SER A 125 10.77 23.40 3.61
N PHE A 126 11.53 23.19 2.54
CA PHE A 126 12.45 24.18 1.98
C PHE A 126 11.77 25.28 1.14
N PHE A 127 10.47 25.20 0.90
CA PHE A 127 9.68 26.24 0.20
C PHE A 127 8.80 27.10 1.13
N LYS A 128 9.11 27.17 2.43
CA LYS A 128 8.46 28.08 3.38
C LYS A 128 9.17 29.41 3.52
#